data_AF-A0A7V9PCY9-F1
#
_entry.id   AF-A0A7V9PCY9-F1
#
_cell.length_a   1.000
_cell.length_b   1.000
_cell.length_c   1.000
_cell.angle_alpha   90.00
_cell.angle_beta   90.00
_cell.angle_gamma   90.00
#
_symmetry.space_group_name_H-M   'P 1'
#
loop_
_entity.id
_entity.type
_entity.pdbx_description
1 polymer ?
#
loop_
_entity_poly.entity_id
_entity_poly.type
_entity_poly.pdbx_seq_one_letter_code
_entity_poly.pdbx_strand_id
1 'polypeptide(L)' 'LPEAVQQGLRASREAPAHYDGVAELWYDSLEALGEAVSTEAGRAAAVALLEDERRFIDHARSPLWLGEEHELVAPGSG' A
#
# COMPACT_ATOMS: atom_id res chain seq x y z
N LEU A 1 20.86 0.22 6.13
CA LEU A 1 22.09 -0.06 5.34
C LEU A 1 22.67 1.27 4.87
N PRO A 2 23.98 1.38 4.60
CA PRO A 2 24.53 2.58 3.98
C PRO A 2 23.84 2.89 2.65
N GLU A 3 23.64 4.17 2.34
CA GLU A 3 22.89 4.62 1.14
C GLU A 3 23.44 4.03 -0.17
N ALA A 4 24.76 3.94 -0.29
CA ALA A 4 25.42 3.35 -1.46
C ALA A 4 25.01 1.89 -1.71
N VAL A 5 24.75 1.11 -0.66
CA VAL A 5 24.31 -0.29 -0.78
C VAL A 5 22.88 -0.33 -1.33
N GLN A 6 21.99 0.53 -0.84
CA GLN A 6 20.60 0.61 -1.32
C GLN A 6 20.53 1.04 -2.78
N GLN A 7 21.34 2.03 -3.18
CA GLN A 7 21.44 2.48 -4.57
C GLN A 7 21.95 1.39 -5.50
N GLY A 8 22.97 0.62 -5.08
CA GLY A 8 23.48 -0.52 -5.86
C GLY A 8 22.43 -1.60 -6.08
N LEU A 9 21.70 -1.98 -5.02
CA LEU A 9 20.61 -2.96 -5.12
C LEU A 9 19.50 -2.48 -6.07
N ARG A 10 19.09 -1.22 -5.94
CA ARG A 10 18.07 -0.59 -6.82
C ARG A 10 18.53 -0.59 -8.28
N ALA A 11 19.76 -0.14 -8.55
CA ALA A 11 20.32 -0.06 -9.89
C ALA A 11 20.41 -1.43 -10.57
N SER A 12 20.72 -2.50 -9.82
CA SER A 12 20.81 -3.86 -10.35
C SER A 12 19.50 -4.42 -10.93
N ARG A 13 18.36 -3.78 -10.63
CA ARG A 13 17.02 -4.17 -11.09
C ARG A 13 16.34 -3.10 -11.94
N GLU A 14 17.05 -2.01 -12.27
CA GLU A 14 16.46 -0.81 -12.88
C GLU A 14 15.21 -0.32 -12.12
N ALA A 15 15.21 -0.53 -10.80
CA ALA A 15 14.03 -0.31 -9.97
C ALA A 15 13.75 1.20 -9.78
N PRO A 16 12.46 1.58 -9.60
CA PRO A 16 12.07 2.95 -9.31
C PRO A 16 12.70 3.46 -8.01
N ALA A 17 12.57 4.76 -7.76
CA ALA A 17 13.01 5.36 -6.50
C ALA A 17 12.41 4.62 -5.29
N HIS A 18 13.13 4.61 -4.17
CA HIS A 18 12.63 3.98 -2.96
C HIS A 18 11.42 4.75 -2.42
N TYR A 19 10.51 4.02 -1.78
CA TYR A 19 9.47 4.62 -0.96
C TYR A 19 10.01 4.87 0.45
N ASP A 20 9.56 5.96 1.06
CA ASP A 20 9.93 6.35 2.43
C ASP A 20 9.17 5.52 3.49
N GLY A 21 8.16 4.76 3.06
CA GLY A 21 7.35 3.86 3.91
C GLY A 21 6.31 3.09 3.09
N VAL A 22 5.62 2.16 3.77
CA VAL A 22 4.48 1.41 3.21
C VAL A 22 3.38 1.34 4.27
N ALA A 23 2.13 1.52 3.82
CA ALA A 23 0.94 1.26 4.59
C ALA A 23 0.05 0.28 3.81
N GLU A 24 -0.61 -0.62 4.52
CA GLU A 24 -1.50 -1.62 3.92
C GLU A 24 -2.78 -1.69 4.76
N LEU A 25 -3.91 -1.76 4.06
CA LEU A 25 -5.25 -1.84 4.64
C LEU A 25 -5.92 -3.10 4.11
N TRP A 26 -6.56 -3.86 4.99
CA TRP A 26 -7.24 -5.09 4.65
C TRP A 26 -8.76 -4.93 4.74
N TYR A 27 -9.44 -5.48 3.74
CA TYR A 27 -10.90 -5.56 3.66
C TYR A 27 -11.26 -6.98 3.22
N ASP A 28 -12.45 -7.45 3.60
CA ASP A 28 -12.91 -8.81 3.26
C ASP A 28 -13.02 -9.02 1.73
N SER A 29 -13.32 -7.95 0.98
CA SER A 29 -13.32 -7.94 -0.49
C SER A 29 -13.26 -6.52 -1.04
N LEU A 30 -13.00 -6.37 -2.34
CA LEU A 30 -13.10 -5.07 -3.02
C LEU A 30 -14.53 -4.52 -3.03
N GLU A 31 -15.54 -5.39 -3.01
CA GLU A 31 -16.94 -4.99 -2.87
C GLU A 31 -17.20 -4.41 -1.47
N ALA A 32 -16.72 -5.07 -0.41
CA ALA A 32 -16.83 -4.60 0.96
C ALA A 32 -16.13 -3.24 1.15
N LEU A 33 -14.97 -3.03 0.51
CA LEU A 33 -14.31 -1.72 0.46
C LEU A 33 -15.24 -0.67 -0.20
N GLY A 34 -15.80 -0.98 -1.37
CA GLY A 34 -16.71 -0.09 -2.09
C GLY A 34 -17.94 0.29 -1.27
N GLU A 35 -18.55 -0.68 -0.59
CA GLU A 35 -19.67 -0.46 0.32
C GLU A 35 -19.27 0.42 1.51
N ALA A 36 -18.14 0.12 2.16
CA ALA A 36 -17.66 0.86 3.32
C ALA A 36 -17.46 2.35 3.00
N VAL A 37 -16.75 2.67 1.90
CA VAL A 37 -16.48 4.06 1.49
C VAL A 37 -17.69 4.77 0.88
N SER A 38 -18.78 4.04 0.58
CA SER A 38 -20.02 4.64 0.10
C SER A 38 -20.88 5.23 1.22
N THR A 39 -20.70 4.78 2.46
CA THR A 39 -21.44 5.25 3.63
C THR A 39 -20.97 6.64 4.07
N GLU A 40 -21.85 7.40 4.74
CA GLU A 40 -21.48 8.71 5.29
C GLU A 40 -20.32 8.60 6.29
N ALA A 41 -20.38 7.61 7.18
CA ALA A 41 -19.32 7.36 8.16
C ALA A 41 -17.99 6.98 7.49
N GLY A 42 -18.03 6.14 6.45
CA GLY A 42 -16.85 5.75 5.70
C GLY A 42 -16.21 6.91 4.92
N ARG A 43 -17.01 7.78 4.32
CA ARG A 43 -16.53 9.02 3.69
C ARG A 43 -15.89 9.96 4.72
N ALA A 44 -16.53 10.14 5.87
CA ALA A 44 -15.96 10.94 6.95
C ALA A 44 -14.63 10.37 7.46
N ALA A 45 -14.53 9.05 7.60
CA ALA A 45 -13.28 8.38 7.97
C ALA A 45 -12.19 8.56 6.91
N ALA A 46 -12.51 8.46 5.62
CA ALA A 46 -11.56 8.67 4.53
C ALA A 46 -11.03 10.12 4.49
N VAL A 47 -11.88 11.11 4.75
CA VAL A 47 -11.44 12.51 4.88
C VAL A 47 -10.52 12.69 6.09
N ALA A 48 -10.90 12.15 7.25
CA ALA A 48 -10.08 12.24 8.46
C ALA A 48 -8.69 11.59 8.27
N LEU A 49 -8.64 10.43 7.60
CA LEU A 49 -7.39 9.77 7.24
C LEU A 49 -6.55 10.65 6.30
N LEU A 50 -7.15 11.17 5.23
CA LEU A 50 -6.46 12.04 4.27
C LEU A 50 -5.87 13.30 4.94
N GLU A 51 -6.61 13.91 5.88
CA GLU A 51 -6.15 15.08 6.63
C GLU A 51 -4.99 14.75 7.57
N ASP A 52 -5.00 13.57 8.20
CA ASP A 52 -3.91 13.12 9.05
C ASP A 52 -2.65 12.79 8.23
N GLU A 53 -2.80 12.03 7.15
CA GLU A 53 -1.71 11.66 6.26
C GLU A 53 -1.01 12.89 5.68
N ARG A 54 -1.73 13.98 5.35
CA ARG A 54 -1.13 15.23 4.85
C ARG A 54 -0.08 15.84 5.79
N ARG A 55 -0.06 15.44 7.07
CA ARG A 55 0.92 15.92 8.06
C ARG A 55 2.29 15.26 7.88
N PHE A 56 2.36 14.08 7.28
CA PHE A 56 3.60 13.28 7.21
C PHE A 56 3.82 12.49 5.91
N ILE A 57 2.84 12.41 5.02
CA ILE A 57 2.92 11.72 3.72
C ILE A 57 2.89 12.75 2.58
N ASP A 58 3.82 12.61 1.64
CA ASP A 58 3.79 13.32 0.36
C ASP A 58 2.93 12.54 -0.64
N HIS A 59 1.64 12.90 -0.74
CA HIS A 59 0.67 12.20 -1.60
C HIS A 59 1.07 12.16 -3.08
N ALA A 60 1.82 13.14 -3.59
CA ALA A 60 2.25 13.13 -5.00
C ALA A 60 3.30 12.03 -5.28
N ARG A 61 4.01 11.57 -4.23
CA ARG A 61 4.99 10.48 -4.28
C ARG A 61 4.51 9.20 -3.59
N SER A 62 3.24 9.14 -3.18
CA SER A 62 2.64 8.00 -2.47
C SER A 62 1.50 7.40 -3.32
N PRO A 63 1.82 6.50 -4.27
CA PRO A 63 0.80 5.83 -5.07
C PRO A 63 0.01 4.81 -4.24
N LEU A 64 -1.28 4.68 -4.52
CA LEU A 64 -2.13 3.62 -4.00
C LEU A 64 -2.34 2.53 -5.05
N TRP A 65 -2.45 1.29 -4.60
CA TRP A 65 -2.85 0.15 -5.43
C TRP A 65 -3.90 -0.68 -4.71
N LEU A 66 -4.75 -1.38 -5.48
CA LEU A 66 -5.66 -2.39 -4.97
C LEU A 66 -5.10 -3.76 -5.35
N GLY A 67 -5.02 -4.64 -4.37
CA GLY A 67 -4.59 -6.03 -4.55
C GLY A 67 -5.72 -7.00 -4.24
N GLU A 68 -5.63 -8.19 -4.83
CA GLU A 68 -6.39 -9.37 -4.45
C GLU A 68 -5.41 -10.41 -3.92
N GLU A 69 -5.77 -11.10 -2.83
CA GLU A 69 -4.93 -12.15 -2.27
C GLU A 69 -5.02 -13.43 -3.10
N HIS A 70 -3.86 -13.99 -3.47
CA HIS A 70 -3.76 -15.28 -4.13
C HIS A 70 -2.93 -16.23 -3.27
N GLU A 71 -3.59 -17.19 -2.61
CA GLU A 71 -2.89 -18.19 -1.80
C GLU A 71 -2.19 -19.22 -2.70
N LEU A 72 -0.87 -19.34 -2.54
CA LEU A 72 -0.05 -20.33 -3.24
C LEU A 72 0.35 -21.44 -2.25
N VAL A 73 -0.33 -22.58 -2.33
CA VAL A 73 0.00 -23.76 -1.51
C VAL A 73 0.98 -24.64 -2.28
N ALA A 74 2.18 -24.87 -1.71
CA ALA A 74 3.11 -25.83 -2.28
C ALA A 74 2.49 -27.24 -2.29
N PRO A 75 2.74 -28.07 -3.32
CA PRO A 75 2.23 -29.42 -3.33
C PRO A 75 2.71 -30.15 -2.07
N GLY A 76 1.76 -30.79 -1.36
CA GLY A 76 2.07 -31.55 -0.15
C GLY A 76 3.14 -32.59 -0.45
N SER A 77 4.21 -32.58 0.35
CA SER A 77 5.24 -33.62 0.31
C SER A 77 4.62 -34.92 0.85
N GLY A 78 4.06 -35.72 -0.06
CA GLY A 78 3.62 -37.09 0.23
C GLY A 78 4.80 -38.04 0.42
#